data_AF-A0A1M6ZTC1-F1
#
_entry.id   AF-A0A1M6ZTC1-F1
#
_cell.length_a   1.000
_cell.length_b   1.000
_cell.length_c   1.000
_cell.angle_alpha   90.00
_cell.angle_beta   90.00
_cell.angle_gamma   90.00
#
_symmetry.space_group_name_H-M   'P 1'
#
loop_
_entity.id
_entity.type
_entity.pdbx_description
1 polymer ?
#
loop_
_entity_poly.entity_id
_entity_poly.type
_entity_poly.pdbx_seq_one_letter_code
_entity_poly.pdbx_strand_id
1 'polypeptide(L)'
;MRKLPILQGDSGSGAGLAIGGPGMQTPVYMELVNKKKVFDLDDRLIVLYFSAMNYIGEVFGFRMPRSEFYAPMRVNDFRRLLGHRGLVELRRIKHKYFADKFLRLYNIMKAFFEWGGKFSACSFESEYLLTSKYNNVFEAMIDKLVGDDLPANMEYLKSQKDGKEVDHLYEDRQLIFADDAQKIWFIGDSKYYSDKNDIVGESVYKQFTYARNIIQYNINDLLDFSKGGNSENYDGFRYRDPLTEGYSVTPNFFVRGEVPDRSPCDIPDVENSIRKDDADMWQHRNRHFENRLFDRDTLLLQVYDVNFLYVLKAFTAKSSGMREEFKRTARETFRKNFIDLLNKRFYFWILWVREPQSCAPYTNKIEWFANKYYRALQGKMFRQRADADYLILALEQDFVESSATEKEFFKIRDEIKGDCEVFLTDAKDIFDEGEFQDESKREKELGRP
;
A
#
# COMPACT_ATOMS: atom_id res chain seq x y z
N MET A 1 -41.17 42.13 -50.32
CA MET A 1 -42.08 43.09 -49.62
C MET A 1 -42.50 42.51 -48.27
N ARG A 2 -43.12 43.32 -47.41
CA ARG A 2 -43.43 43.12 -45.98
C ARG A 2 -43.97 41.73 -45.54
N LYS A 3 -43.48 41.30 -44.36
CA LYS A 3 -44.19 40.77 -43.16
C LYS A 3 -45.33 39.72 -43.30
N LEU A 4 -45.12 38.58 -42.61
CA LEU A 4 -46.17 37.82 -41.89
C LEU A 4 -46.78 38.68 -40.76
N PRO A 5 -48.03 38.41 -40.31
CA PRO A 5 -48.26 37.53 -39.15
C PRO A 5 -49.54 36.66 -39.37
N ILE A 6 -50.22 35.95 -38.44
CA ILE A 6 -50.35 35.94 -36.97
C ILE A 6 -50.66 34.48 -36.53
N LEU A 7 -50.24 34.07 -35.32
CA LEU A 7 -50.96 33.05 -34.54
C LEU A 7 -51.50 33.69 -33.25
N GLN A 8 -52.76 33.40 -32.90
CA GLN A 8 -53.33 33.72 -31.59
C GLN A 8 -53.03 32.58 -30.60
N GLY A 9 -52.79 32.94 -29.34
CA GLY A 9 -52.71 32.02 -28.22
C GLY A 9 -53.18 32.74 -26.96
N ASP A 10 -54.18 32.18 -26.28
CA ASP A 10 -54.85 32.79 -25.13
C ASP A 10 -54.15 32.44 -23.80
N SER A 11 -54.56 33.11 -22.73
CA SER A 11 -53.83 33.22 -21.46
C SER A 11 -54.35 32.33 -20.31
N GLY A 12 -53.53 32.14 -19.26
CA GLY A 12 -53.99 31.55 -18.00
C GLY A 12 -52.99 31.63 -16.82
N SER A 13 -53.29 32.47 -15.82
CA SER A 13 -52.67 32.59 -14.46
C SER A 13 -51.15 32.87 -14.37
N GLY A 14 -50.56 33.65 -13.44
CA GLY A 14 -51.04 34.39 -12.25
C GLY A 14 -50.16 34.07 -11.01
N ALA A 15 -49.75 34.99 -10.11
CA ALA A 15 -49.82 36.47 -10.06
C ALA A 15 -48.89 37.01 -8.94
N GLY A 16 -48.45 38.29 -8.96
CA GLY A 16 -47.74 38.93 -7.83
C GLY A 16 -46.71 40.05 -8.14
N LEU A 17 -47.13 41.32 -7.98
CA LEU A 17 -46.51 42.46 -7.22
C LEU A 17 -44.96 42.54 -7.01
N ALA A 18 -44.25 43.69 -7.05
CA ALA A 18 -44.66 45.12 -7.05
C ALA A 18 -43.59 46.12 -7.58
N ILE A 19 -44.07 47.26 -8.14
CA ILE A 19 -43.57 48.68 -8.09
C ILE A 19 -42.06 49.01 -8.28
N GLY A 20 -41.75 49.91 -9.25
CA GLY A 20 -40.64 50.89 -9.09
C GLY A 20 -39.97 51.49 -10.35
N GLY A 21 -40.22 52.78 -10.64
CA GLY A 21 -39.23 53.72 -11.22
C GLY A 21 -38.91 53.66 -12.74
N PRO A 22 -38.57 54.80 -13.40
CA PRO A 22 -38.34 54.86 -14.85
C PRO A 22 -36.86 54.70 -15.25
N GLY A 23 -36.62 54.08 -16.42
CA GLY A 23 -35.42 54.35 -17.21
C GLY A 23 -34.39 53.23 -17.38
N MET A 24 -34.74 52.17 -18.10
CA MET A 24 -33.82 51.52 -19.05
C MET A 24 -34.61 50.63 -20.01
N GLN A 25 -34.46 50.83 -21.32
CA GLN A 25 -35.06 49.94 -22.33
C GLN A 25 -34.27 48.64 -22.40
N THR A 26 -34.61 47.68 -21.54
CA THR A 26 -34.12 46.30 -21.66
C THR A 26 -34.81 45.65 -22.86
N PRO A 27 -34.07 45.12 -23.85
CA PRO A 27 -34.69 44.48 -25.01
C PRO A 27 -35.39 43.19 -24.59
N VAL A 28 -36.73 43.22 -24.54
CA VAL A 28 -37.55 42.02 -24.30
C VAL A 28 -37.58 41.20 -25.59
N TYR A 29 -36.80 40.12 -25.61
CA TYR A 29 -36.84 39.12 -26.69
C TYR A 29 -38.13 38.31 -26.58
N MET A 30 -39.21 38.78 -27.24
CA MET A 30 -40.55 38.19 -27.14
C MET A 30 -40.72 36.81 -27.79
N GLU A 31 -39.72 36.32 -28.53
CA GLU A 31 -39.68 34.93 -28.98
C GLU A 31 -38.26 34.36 -28.85
N LEU A 32 -38.07 33.41 -27.92
CA LEU A 32 -37.00 32.43 -28.03
C LEU A 32 -37.32 31.54 -29.22
N VAL A 33 -36.92 31.97 -30.42
CA VAL A 33 -37.01 31.17 -31.64
C VAL A 33 -36.04 30.00 -31.51
N ASN A 34 -36.49 28.97 -30.82
CA ASN A 34 -35.83 27.69 -30.66
C ASN A 34 -35.91 26.93 -31.99
N LYS A 35 -35.29 27.49 -33.03
CA LYS A 35 -34.96 26.81 -34.26
C LYS A 35 -34.01 25.68 -33.90
N LYS A 36 -34.60 24.54 -33.53
CA LYS A 36 -34.04 23.23 -33.91
C LYS A 36 -33.71 23.36 -35.39
N LYS A 37 -32.42 23.56 -35.68
CA LYS A 37 -31.89 23.80 -37.02
C LYS A 37 -32.45 22.69 -37.89
N VAL A 38 -33.32 23.04 -38.85
CA VAL A 38 -33.93 22.03 -39.74
C VAL A 38 -32.77 21.31 -40.40
N PHE A 39 -32.69 20.01 -40.14
CA PHE A 39 -31.46 19.26 -40.29
C PHE A 39 -30.95 19.30 -41.71
N ASP A 40 -29.81 19.96 -41.90
CA ASP A 40 -29.05 19.76 -43.11
C ASP A 40 -28.40 18.38 -43.08
N LEU A 41 -28.28 17.72 -44.23
CA LEU A 41 -27.72 16.37 -44.38
C LEU A 41 -26.18 16.35 -44.24
N ASP A 42 -25.63 17.39 -43.63
CA ASP A 42 -24.21 17.74 -43.59
C ASP A 42 -23.61 17.62 -42.18
N ASP A 43 -24.40 17.68 -41.10
CA ASP A 43 -23.91 17.50 -39.72
C ASP A 43 -23.77 16.00 -39.31
N ARG A 44 -23.87 15.06 -40.28
CA ARG A 44 -23.89 13.60 -40.07
C ARG A 44 -22.67 13.06 -39.31
N LEU A 45 -21.47 13.59 -39.56
CA LEU A 45 -20.25 13.20 -38.86
C LEU A 45 -20.30 13.54 -37.36
N ILE A 46 -20.90 14.68 -37.00
CA ILE A 46 -21.03 15.12 -35.61
C ILE A 46 -22.04 14.22 -34.87
N VAL A 47 -23.16 13.88 -35.53
CA VAL A 47 -24.14 12.92 -35.01
C VAL A 47 -23.49 11.55 -34.78
N LEU A 48 -22.68 11.04 -35.74
CA LEU A 48 -21.95 9.78 -35.56
C LEU A 48 -20.96 9.83 -34.39
N TYR A 49 -20.29 10.96 -34.16
CA TYR A 49 -19.40 11.16 -33.02
C TYR A 49 -20.13 11.12 -31.68
N PHE A 50 -21.18 11.91 -31.49
CA PHE A 50 -21.95 11.86 -30.23
C PHE A 50 -22.67 10.52 -30.03
N SER A 51 -23.02 9.83 -31.12
CA SER A 51 -23.53 8.44 -31.05
C SER A 51 -22.46 7.45 -30.57
N ALA A 52 -21.20 7.60 -31.00
CA ALA A 52 -20.09 6.81 -30.47
C ALA A 52 -19.82 7.12 -28.98
N MET A 53 -19.84 8.39 -28.60
CA MET A 53 -19.69 8.80 -27.19
C MET A 53 -20.79 8.22 -26.30
N ASN A 54 -22.05 8.24 -26.77
CA ASN A 54 -23.17 7.64 -26.04
C ASN A 54 -23.07 6.11 -25.99
N TYR A 55 -22.67 5.46 -27.09
CA TYR A 55 -22.41 4.02 -27.13
C TYR A 55 -21.32 3.63 -26.11
N ILE A 56 -20.20 4.36 -26.04
CA ILE A 56 -19.12 4.05 -25.09
C ILE A 56 -19.61 4.23 -23.64
N GLY A 57 -20.36 5.31 -23.37
CA GLY A 57 -20.88 5.57 -22.03
C GLY A 57 -21.89 4.52 -21.54
N GLU A 58 -22.78 4.02 -22.41
CA GLU A 58 -23.73 2.97 -22.05
C GLU A 58 -23.12 1.55 -22.00
N VAL A 59 -22.12 1.25 -22.85
CA VAL A 59 -21.52 -0.10 -22.92
C VAL A 59 -20.41 -0.32 -21.90
N PHE A 60 -19.60 0.71 -21.61
CA PHE A 60 -18.42 0.59 -20.74
C PHE A 60 -18.52 1.44 -19.46
N GLY A 61 -19.61 2.19 -19.26
CA GLY A 61 -19.87 2.95 -18.03
C GLY A 61 -19.08 4.26 -17.88
N PHE A 62 -18.32 4.69 -18.89
CA PHE A 62 -17.55 5.93 -18.85
C PHE A 62 -18.41 7.19 -18.96
N ARG A 63 -18.07 8.25 -18.21
CA ARG A 63 -18.74 9.56 -18.30
C ARG A 63 -18.29 10.31 -19.57
N MET A 64 -18.95 10.04 -20.68
CA MET A 64 -18.61 10.63 -21.98
C MET A 64 -19.29 12.00 -22.26
N PRO A 65 -18.70 12.85 -23.12
CA PRO A 65 -19.29 14.13 -23.50
C PRO A 65 -20.66 13.97 -24.17
N ARG A 66 -21.59 14.85 -23.81
CA ARG A 66 -22.95 14.94 -24.41
C ARG A 66 -23.10 16.27 -25.14
N SER A 67 -23.98 16.31 -26.13
CA SER A 67 -24.37 17.53 -26.82
C SER A 67 -25.84 17.84 -26.56
N GLU A 68 -26.14 19.11 -26.29
CA GLU A 68 -27.51 19.64 -26.27
C GLU A 68 -28.04 19.89 -27.69
N PHE A 69 -27.15 20.03 -28.67
CA PHE A 69 -27.47 20.39 -30.05
C PHE A 69 -27.57 19.19 -31.00
N TYR A 70 -26.83 18.11 -30.73
CA TYR A 70 -26.79 16.91 -31.56
C TYR A 70 -27.30 15.69 -30.78
N ALA A 71 -28.51 15.25 -31.13
CA ALA A 71 -29.09 14.03 -30.57
C ALA A 71 -28.32 12.78 -31.06
N PRO A 72 -27.78 11.93 -30.17
CA PRO A 72 -27.16 10.68 -30.58
C PRO A 72 -28.19 9.67 -31.11
N MET A 73 -27.74 8.77 -31.98
CA MET A 73 -28.52 7.59 -32.35
C MET A 73 -28.71 6.68 -31.14
N ARG A 74 -29.83 5.93 -31.12
CA ARG A 74 -30.04 4.88 -30.11
C ARG A 74 -28.90 3.86 -30.17
N VAL A 75 -28.41 3.42 -29.02
CA VAL A 75 -27.24 2.53 -28.91
C VAL A 75 -27.40 1.23 -29.71
N ASN A 76 -28.61 0.65 -29.76
CA ASN A 76 -28.89 -0.53 -30.59
C ASN A 76 -28.82 -0.26 -32.10
N ASP A 77 -29.18 0.94 -32.56
CA ASP A 77 -29.08 1.32 -33.97
C ASP A 77 -27.63 1.69 -34.34
N PHE A 78 -26.90 2.34 -33.42
CA PHE A 78 -25.48 2.62 -33.59
C PHE A 78 -24.62 1.34 -33.56
N ARG A 79 -24.97 0.34 -32.73
CA ARG A 79 -24.30 -0.98 -32.70
C ARG A 79 -24.34 -1.68 -34.07
N ARG A 80 -25.39 -1.45 -34.88
CA ARG A 80 -25.50 -1.97 -36.27
C ARG A 80 -24.55 -1.28 -37.27
N LEU A 81 -23.94 -0.15 -36.90
CA LEU A 81 -22.94 0.58 -37.69
C LEU A 81 -21.50 0.22 -37.31
N LEU A 82 -21.27 -0.61 -36.29
CA LEU A 82 -19.91 -1.03 -35.93
C LEU A 82 -19.24 -1.77 -37.10
N GLY A 83 -17.93 -1.57 -37.26
CA GLY A 83 -17.13 -2.20 -38.31
C GLY A 83 -17.41 -1.66 -39.70
N HIS A 84 -17.42 -2.56 -40.69
CA HIS A 84 -17.48 -2.20 -42.11
C HIS A 84 -18.66 -1.28 -42.48
N ARG A 85 -19.81 -1.42 -41.81
CA ARG A 85 -21.02 -0.61 -42.08
C ARG A 85 -20.79 0.88 -41.78
N GLY A 86 -20.17 1.22 -40.66
CA GLY A 86 -19.80 2.59 -40.30
C GLY A 86 -18.74 3.18 -41.23
N LEU A 87 -17.83 2.35 -41.75
CA LEU A 87 -16.85 2.79 -42.76
C LEU A 87 -17.46 3.04 -44.14
N VAL A 88 -18.54 2.36 -44.50
CA VAL A 88 -19.34 2.70 -45.69
C VAL A 88 -20.07 4.03 -45.46
N GLU A 89 -20.71 4.22 -44.30
CA GLU A 89 -21.39 5.48 -43.95
C GLU A 89 -20.43 6.67 -43.90
N LEU A 90 -19.22 6.52 -43.34
CA LEU A 90 -18.21 7.57 -43.38
C LEU A 90 -17.76 7.88 -44.80
N ARG A 91 -17.45 6.87 -45.62
CA ARG A 91 -17.04 7.11 -47.03
C ARG A 91 -18.08 7.91 -47.82
N ARG A 92 -19.38 7.67 -47.58
CA ARG A 92 -20.49 8.44 -48.20
C ARG A 92 -20.46 9.93 -47.85
N ILE A 93 -20.03 10.29 -46.64
CA ILE A 93 -20.01 11.69 -46.17
C ILE A 93 -18.63 12.35 -46.27
N LYS A 94 -17.57 11.61 -46.63
CA LYS A 94 -16.17 12.11 -46.73
C LYS A 94 -16.05 13.42 -47.52
N HIS A 95 -16.77 13.54 -48.63
CA HIS A 95 -16.67 14.68 -49.56
C HIS A 95 -17.36 15.96 -49.06
N LYS A 96 -17.99 15.94 -47.87
CA LYS A 96 -18.69 17.10 -47.29
C LYS A 96 -17.82 17.93 -46.33
N TYR A 97 -16.65 17.43 -45.93
CA TYR A 97 -15.86 17.99 -44.84
C TYR A 97 -14.48 18.49 -45.31
N PHE A 98 -14.40 19.80 -45.56
CA PHE A 98 -13.18 20.46 -46.05
C PHE A 98 -12.35 21.18 -44.97
N ALA A 99 -12.93 21.46 -43.79
CA ALA A 99 -12.21 22.11 -42.70
C ALA A 99 -11.41 21.09 -41.86
N ASP A 100 -10.16 21.40 -41.53
CA ASP A 100 -9.23 20.53 -40.79
C ASP A 100 -9.82 19.90 -39.53
N LYS A 101 -10.64 20.65 -38.78
CA LYS A 101 -11.30 20.15 -37.56
C LYS A 101 -12.25 18.98 -37.85
N PHE A 102 -13.01 19.06 -38.95
CA PHE A 102 -13.88 17.96 -39.39
C PHE A 102 -13.09 16.83 -40.05
N LEU A 103 -11.97 17.12 -40.73
CA LEU A 103 -11.08 16.07 -41.25
C LEU A 103 -10.46 15.24 -40.11
N ARG A 104 -10.05 15.90 -39.01
CA ARG A 104 -9.60 15.23 -37.77
C ARG A 104 -10.72 14.39 -37.15
N LEU A 105 -11.92 14.95 -37.01
CA LEU A 105 -13.08 14.22 -36.49
C LEU A 105 -13.46 13.01 -37.36
N TYR A 106 -13.36 13.15 -38.68
CA TYR A 106 -13.55 12.07 -39.65
C TYR A 106 -12.53 10.95 -39.43
N ASN A 107 -11.26 11.29 -39.22
CA ASN A 107 -10.21 10.30 -38.95
C ASN A 107 -10.40 9.60 -37.60
N ILE A 108 -10.83 10.32 -36.56
CA ILE A 108 -11.20 9.74 -35.25
C ILE A 108 -12.36 8.75 -35.42
N MET A 109 -13.42 9.12 -36.15
CA MET A 109 -14.55 8.24 -36.40
C MET A 109 -14.19 7.06 -37.30
N LYS A 110 -13.28 7.26 -38.26
CA LYS A 110 -12.75 6.19 -39.12
C LYS A 110 -12.00 5.17 -38.28
N ALA A 111 -11.11 5.62 -37.39
CA ALA A 111 -10.44 4.75 -36.43
C ALA A 111 -11.46 4.04 -35.51
N PHE A 112 -12.45 4.76 -34.97
CA PHE A 112 -13.48 4.17 -34.13
C PHE A 112 -14.24 3.03 -34.83
N PHE A 113 -14.59 3.16 -36.11
CA PHE A 113 -15.26 2.06 -36.85
C PHE A 113 -14.30 0.97 -37.36
N GLU A 114 -13.05 1.30 -37.73
CA GLU A 114 -12.02 0.32 -38.14
C GLU A 114 -11.60 -0.60 -36.99
N TRP A 115 -11.46 -0.03 -35.79
CA TRP A 115 -10.96 -0.74 -34.60
C TRP A 115 -12.13 -1.22 -33.73
N GLY A 116 -13.09 -0.33 -33.42
CA GLY A 116 -14.24 -0.65 -32.58
C GLY A 116 -15.30 -1.55 -33.22
N GLY A 117 -15.17 -1.86 -34.51
CA GLY A 117 -15.96 -2.88 -35.17
C GLY A 117 -15.78 -4.31 -34.65
N LYS A 118 -14.67 -4.57 -33.97
CA LYS A 118 -14.25 -5.91 -33.54
C LYS A 118 -14.62 -6.25 -32.09
N PHE A 119 -15.22 -5.33 -31.33
CA PHE A 119 -15.61 -5.54 -29.93
C PHE A 119 -16.79 -6.52 -29.72
N SER A 120 -17.42 -7.04 -30.77
CA SER A 120 -18.61 -7.87 -30.67
C SER A 120 -18.34 -9.32 -31.07
N ALA A 121 -18.60 -10.23 -30.12
CA ALA A 121 -18.47 -11.70 -30.17
C ALA A 121 -17.07 -12.26 -29.86
N CYS A 122 -17.01 -12.91 -28.69
CA CYS A 122 -15.92 -13.69 -28.09
C CYS A 122 -14.85 -14.27 -29.02
N SER A 123 -13.71 -13.59 -29.08
CA SER A 123 -12.38 -14.21 -29.03
C SER A 123 -11.39 -13.18 -28.49
N PHE A 124 -10.70 -13.54 -27.41
CA PHE A 124 -9.48 -12.97 -26.81
C PHE A 124 -8.60 -12.05 -27.71
N GLU A 125 -7.77 -11.10 -27.23
CA GLU A 125 -7.16 -10.84 -25.91
C GLU A 125 -6.53 -9.42 -25.92
N SER A 126 -6.19 -8.87 -24.74
CA SER A 126 -5.29 -7.69 -24.54
C SER A 126 -5.65 -6.33 -25.18
N GLU A 127 -6.15 -5.40 -24.35
CA GLU A 127 -5.88 -3.96 -24.53
C GLU A 127 -4.52 -3.62 -23.89
N TYR A 128 -3.54 -3.22 -24.70
CA TYR A 128 -2.20 -2.90 -24.19
C TYR A 128 -2.10 -1.44 -23.73
N LEU A 129 -2.11 -1.22 -22.41
CA LEU A 129 -1.61 0.03 -21.84
C LEU A 129 -0.07 0.03 -21.91
N LEU A 130 0.48 0.56 -23.00
CA LEU A 130 1.91 0.76 -23.19
C LEU A 130 2.39 1.98 -22.40
N THR A 131 2.99 1.76 -21.25
CA THR A 131 3.75 2.77 -20.50
C THR A 131 5.24 2.46 -20.59
N SER A 132 6.09 3.47 -20.74
CA SER A 132 7.54 3.31 -20.63
C SER A 132 8.02 3.18 -19.17
N LYS A 133 7.11 3.30 -18.20
CA LYS A 133 7.37 3.31 -16.76
C LYS A 133 6.51 2.31 -16.00
N TYR A 134 6.58 1.03 -16.39
CA TYR A 134 5.80 -0.01 -15.70
C TYR A 134 6.19 -0.16 -14.22
N ASN A 135 7.47 0.01 -13.85
CA ASN A 135 7.93 0.00 -12.46
C ASN A 135 7.14 0.99 -11.60
N ASN A 136 7.10 2.27 -11.99
CA ASN A 136 6.36 3.31 -11.27
C ASN A 136 4.85 3.03 -11.14
N VAL A 137 4.26 2.37 -12.15
CA VAL A 137 2.83 1.98 -12.09
C VAL A 137 2.63 0.81 -11.13
N PHE A 138 3.53 -0.18 -11.14
CA PHE A 138 3.49 -1.29 -10.19
C PHE A 138 3.74 -0.83 -8.75
N GLU A 139 4.75 0.02 -8.54
CA GLU A 139 5.05 0.68 -7.25
C GLU A 139 3.79 1.42 -6.73
N ALA A 140 3.14 2.25 -7.55
CA ALA A 140 1.90 2.93 -7.16
C ALA A 140 0.71 1.97 -6.89
N MET A 141 0.63 0.83 -7.57
CA MET A 141 -0.41 -0.18 -7.30
C MET A 141 -0.15 -0.91 -5.98
N ILE A 142 1.08 -1.32 -5.71
CA ILE A 142 1.44 -2.00 -4.46
C ILE A 142 1.33 -1.04 -3.27
N ASP A 143 1.75 0.22 -3.38
CA ASP A 143 1.62 1.18 -2.27
C ASP A 143 0.15 1.39 -1.91
N LYS A 144 -0.74 1.50 -2.92
CA LYS A 144 -2.17 1.67 -2.62
C LYS A 144 -2.85 0.41 -2.07
N LEU A 145 -2.27 -0.77 -2.30
CA LEU A 145 -2.78 -2.06 -1.82
C LEU A 145 -2.17 -2.51 -0.49
N VAL A 146 -0.94 -2.09 -0.17
CA VAL A 146 -0.17 -2.58 1.00
C VAL A 146 0.21 -1.44 1.93
N GLY A 147 0.68 -0.31 1.41
CA GLY A 147 1.08 0.87 2.16
C GLY A 147 -0.09 1.65 2.76
N ASP A 148 0.22 2.64 3.60
CA ASP A 148 -0.75 3.59 4.16
C ASP A 148 -0.60 5.00 3.56
N ASP A 149 -1.74 5.70 3.53
CA ASP A 149 -1.81 7.11 3.20
C ASP A 149 -1.32 7.90 4.44
N LEU A 150 -0.05 8.32 4.43
CA LEU A 150 0.57 8.99 5.57
C LEU A 150 -0.04 10.37 5.84
N PRO A 151 -0.13 10.80 7.12
CA PRO A 151 -0.39 12.20 7.47
C PRO A 151 0.63 13.16 6.83
N ALA A 152 0.20 14.38 6.46
CA ALA A 152 1.06 15.37 5.77
C ALA A 152 2.34 15.75 6.57
N ASN A 153 2.25 15.71 7.90
CA ASN A 153 3.36 15.90 8.84
C ASN A 153 4.36 14.73 8.87
N MET A 154 4.10 13.63 8.16
CA MET A 154 4.94 12.43 8.06
C MET A 154 5.40 12.09 6.63
N GLU A 155 5.00 12.87 5.60
CA GLU A 155 5.39 12.62 4.20
C GLU A 155 6.92 12.48 4.02
N TYR A 156 7.71 13.13 4.88
CA TYR A 156 9.18 13.04 4.89
C TYR A 156 9.73 11.62 5.19
N LEU A 157 8.90 10.70 5.72
CA LEU A 157 9.28 9.30 5.90
C LEU A 157 9.33 8.55 4.56
N LYS A 158 8.41 8.88 3.64
CA LYS A 158 8.44 8.42 2.26
C LYS A 158 9.45 9.22 1.44
N SER A 159 9.43 10.55 1.51
CA SER A 159 10.35 11.43 0.76
C SER A 159 11.51 11.90 1.64
N GLN A 160 12.59 11.10 1.68
CA GLN A 160 13.70 11.27 2.62
C GLN A 160 14.64 12.43 2.23
N LYS A 161 15.33 13.01 3.22
CA LYS A 161 16.18 14.21 3.04
C LYS A 161 17.38 14.02 2.11
N ASP A 162 17.77 12.78 1.82
CA ASP A 162 18.82 12.43 0.85
C ASP A 162 18.29 12.27 -0.59
N GLY A 163 17.02 12.64 -0.84
CA GLY A 163 16.38 12.60 -2.14
C GLY A 163 15.90 11.20 -2.54
N LYS A 164 15.87 10.25 -1.61
CA LYS A 164 15.38 8.89 -1.86
C LYS A 164 13.92 8.74 -1.43
N GLU A 165 13.20 7.88 -2.15
CA GLU A 165 11.78 7.60 -1.91
C GLU A 165 11.59 6.16 -1.43
N VAL A 166 10.85 5.99 -0.33
CA VAL A 166 10.41 4.68 0.19
C VAL A 166 9.07 4.33 -0.46
N ASP A 167 9.04 3.28 -1.27
CA ASP A 167 7.84 2.90 -2.02
C ASP A 167 6.67 2.59 -1.08
N HIS A 168 6.86 1.65 -0.13
CA HIS A 168 5.82 1.10 0.73
C HIS A 168 6.14 1.36 2.19
N LEU A 169 5.21 2.01 2.89
CA LEU A 169 5.28 2.20 4.33
C LEU A 169 3.89 1.99 4.93
N TYR A 170 3.79 1.14 5.95
CA TYR A 170 2.55 0.99 6.72
C TYR A 170 2.82 0.75 8.20
N GLU A 171 1.88 1.18 9.04
CA GLU A 171 1.97 0.92 10.48
C GLU A 171 1.31 -0.43 10.82
N ASP A 172 1.98 -1.19 11.69
CA ASP A 172 1.44 -2.37 12.37
C ASP A 172 2.22 -2.55 13.69
N ARG A 173 1.73 -3.45 14.54
CA ARG A 173 2.25 -3.77 15.86
C ARG A 173 3.68 -4.31 15.77
N GLN A 174 4.46 -4.20 16.84
CA GLN A 174 5.83 -4.75 16.87
C GLN A 174 5.90 -6.23 16.46
N LEU A 175 7.03 -6.65 15.88
CA LEU A 175 7.28 -8.06 15.50
C LEU A 175 7.64 -8.97 16.66
N ILE A 176 7.73 -8.42 17.86
CA ILE A 176 7.79 -9.13 19.14
C ILE A 176 6.73 -8.39 19.96
N PHE A 177 5.80 -9.11 20.59
CA PHE A 177 4.57 -8.60 21.24
C PHE A 177 3.44 -8.16 20.31
N ALA A 178 2.18 -8.33 20.76
CA ALA A 178 0.97 -7.82 20.11
C ALA A 178 0.25 -6.76 20.97
N ASP A 179 1.01 -5.81 21.51
CA ASP A 179 0.43 -4.62 22.13
C ASP A 179 -0.03 -3.65 21.01
N ASP A 180 -1.33 -3.52 20.82
CA ASP A 180 -1.95 -2.63 19.82
C ASP A 180 -1.55 -1.15 20.01
N ALA A 181 -1.14 -0.76 21.22
CA ALA A 181 -0.63 0.59 21.51
C ALA A 181 0.82 0.81 21.06
N GLN A 182 1.57 -0.25 20.70
CA GLN A 182 2.99 -0.18 20.33
C GLN A 182 3.24 -0.59 18.88
N LYS A 183 3.30 0.43 18.02
CA LYS A 183 3.48 0.28 16.57
C LYS A 183 4.93 0.48 16.13
N ILE A 184 5.22 -0.07 14.96
CA ILE A 184 6.42 0.19 14.15
C ILE A 184 5.99 0.33 12.69
N TRP A 185 6.92 0.78 11.85
CA TRP A 185 6.72 0.81 10.40
C TRP A 185 7.21 -0.52 9.81
N PHE A 186 6.36 -1.11 8.98
CA PHE A 186 6.75 -2.13 8.02
C PHE A 186 7.14 -1.41 6.74
N ILE A 187 8.33 -1.73 6.24
CA ILE A 187 9.02 -0.95 5.21
C ILE A 187 9.24 -1.84 4.00
N GLY A 188 8.92 -1.36 2.80
CA GLY A 188 9.15 -2.14 1.60
C GLY A 188 9.41 -1.34 0.33
N ASP A 189 9.94 -2.07 -0.65
CA ASP A 189 10.19 -1.63 -2.03
C ASP A 189 9.58 -2.69 -2.96
N SER A 190 9.16 -2.30 -4.17
CA SER A 190 8.58 -3.25 -5.13
C SER A 190 9.19 -3.12 -6.50
N LYS A 191 9.33 -4.23 -7.22
CA LYS A 191 9.87 -4.24 -8.58
C LYS A 191 8.98 -5.07 -9.51
N TYR A 192 8.78 -4.55 -10.71
CA TYR A 192 7.93 -5.17 -11.73
C TYR A 192 8.78 -6.12 -12.58
N TYR A 193 8.40 -7.40 -12.59
CA TYR A 193 9.16 -8.55 -13.07
C TYR A 193 10.34 -8.98 -12.19
N SER A 194 10.74 -10.24 -12.39
CA SER A 194 11.70 -10.98 -11.60
C SER A 194 12.79 -11.58 -12.46
N ASP A 195 13.87 -10.84 -12.70
CA ASP A 195 15.16 -11.54 -12.76
C ASP A 195 15.48 -11.96 -11.32
N LYS A 196 15.67 -13.26 -11.08
CA LYS A 196 15.96 -13.80 -9.73
C LYS A 196 17.25 -13.22 -9.12
N ASN A 197 18.06 -12.53 -9.92
CA ASN A 197 19.29 -11.86 -9.54
C ASN A 197 19.10 -10.38 -9.13
N ASP A 198 17.91 -9.78 -9.29
CA ASP A 198 17.68 -8.34 -9.04
C ASP A 198 17.59 -7.96 -7.55
N ILE A 199 17.24 -8.92 -6.68
CA ILE A 199 17.23 -8.74 -5.22
C ILE A 199 18.59 -9.21 -4.65
N VAL A 200 19.67 -8.65 -5.19
CA VAL A 200 21.04 -8.91 -4.73
C VAL A 200 21.80 -7.58 -4.62
N GLY A 201 22.58 -7.43 -3.55
CA GLY A 201 23.51 -6.31 -3.39
C GLY A 201 22.83 -4.94 -3.22
N GLU A 202 22.71 -4.17 -4.30
CA GLU A 202 22.33 -2.76 -4.28
C GLU A 202 20.90 -2.54 -3.78
N SER A 203 19.93 -3.29 -4.30
CA SER A 203 18.52 -3.24 -3.88
C SER A 203 18.37 -3.48 -2.37
N VAL A 204 19.05 -4.52 -1.86
CA VAL A 204 19.05 -4.90 -0.43
C VAL A 204 19.70 -3.80 0.43
N TYR A 205 20.83 -3.23 0.00
CA TYR A 205 21.49 -2.14 0.70
C TYR A 205 20.67 -0.85 0.73
N LYS A 206 19.98 -0.52 -0.37
CA LYS A 206 19.01 0.58 -0.48
C LYS A 206 17.90 0.40 0.56
N GLN A 207 17.27 -0.78 0.62
CA GLN A 207 16.22 -1.10 1.58
C GLN A 207 16.69 -0.96 3.04
N PHE A 208 17.86 -1.46 3.40
CA PHE A 208 18.40 -1.29 4.76
C PHE A 208 18.77 0.16 5.09
N THR A 209 19.12 0.97 4.09
CA THR A 209 19.30 2.42 4.27
C THR A 209 17.98 3.09 4.63
N TYR A 210 16.87 2.69 4.00
CA TYR A 210 15.53 3.20 4.31
C TYR A 210 15.10 2.88 5.74
N ALA A 211 15.30 1.64 6.17
CA ALA A 211 15.05 1.22 7.54
C ALA A 211 15.86 2.03 8.56
N ARG A 212 17.18 2.16 8.36
CA ARG A 212 18.04 2.98 9.23
C ARG A 212 17.55 4.42 9.32
N ASN A 213 17.16 5.03 8.20
CA ASN A 213 16.66 6.41 8.17
C ASN A 213 15.34 6.55 8.95
N ILE A 214 14.37 5.64 8.76
CA ILE A 214 13.09 5.63 9.47
C ILE A 214 13.26 5.41 10.98
N ILE A 215 14.09 4.43 11.37
CA ILE A 215 14.47 4.19 12.77
C ILE A 215 15.13 5.45 13.36
N GLN A 216 16.06 6.09 12.63
CA GLN A 216 16.76 7.29 13.09
C GLN A 216 15.83 8.52 13.20
N TYR A 217 14.83 8.67 12.34
CA TYR A 217 13.83 9.73 12.48
C TYR A 217 13.00 9.56 13.75
N ASN A 218 12.52 8.34 14.05
CA ASN A 218 11.82 8.08 15.32
C ASN A 218 12.70 8.34 16.55
N ILE A 219 13.97 7.92 16.53
CA ILE A 219 14.93 8.23 17.62
C ILE A 219 15.15 9.74 17.75
N ASN A 220 15.35 10.46 16.66
CA ASN A 220 15.64 11.89 16.69
C ASN A 220 14.46 12.71 17.20
N ASP A 221 13.24 12.39 16.76
CA ASP A 221 12.03 13.11 17.19
C ASP A 221 11.64 12.76 18.64
N LEU A 222 12.06 11.61 19.17
CA LEU A 222 12.02 11.24 20.60
C LEU A 222 13.11 11.96 21.43
N LEU A 223 14.29 12.17 20.84
CA LEU A 223 15.44 12.86 21.48
C LEU A 223 15.47 14.38 21.23
N ASP A 224 14.45 14.97 20.61
CA ASP A 224 14.39 16.43 20.40
C ASP A 224 13.97 17.14 21.71
N PHE A 225 14.95 17.24 22.62
CA PHE A 225 14.84 17.90 23.92
C PHE A 225 14.31 19.34 23.82
N SER A 226 14.43 19.99 22.66
CA SER A 226 13.92 21.35 22.43
C SER A 226 12.39 21.45 22.45
N LYS A 227 11.68 20.34 22.23
CA LYS A 227 10.21 20.23 22.26
C LYS A 227 9.68 19.45 23.46
N GLY A 228 10.53 19.07 24.41
CA GLY A 228 10.13 18.29 25.58
C GLY A 228 9.89 16.79 25.32
N GLY A 229 10.47 16.22 24.26
CA GLY A 229 10.53 14.77 24.03
C GLY A 229 9.24 14.09 23.53
N ASN A 230 8.09 14.77 23.58
CA ASN A 230 6.83 14.28 23.02
C ASN A 230 6.49 15.05 21.73
N SER A 231 6.74 14.44 20.58
CA SER A 231 6.02 14.81 19.36
C SER A 231 4.75 13.96 19.27
N GLU A 232 3.58 14.59 19.31
CA GLU A 232 2.27 13.91 19.13
C GLU A 232 2.22 13.05 17.86
N ASN A 233 3.04 13.41 16.87
CA ASN A 233 3.24 12.65 15.64
C ASN A 233 3.65 11.18 15.88
N TYR A 234 4.57 10.91 16.81
CA TYR A 234 5.12 9.57 17.04
C TYR A 234 4.57 8.87 18.28
N ASP A 235 3.45 9.36 18.82
CA ASP A 235 2.79 8.67 19.93
C ASP A 235 2.38 7.24 19.51
N GLY A 236 2.61 6.28 20.40
CA GLY A 236 2.50 4.84 20.11
C GLY A 236 3.62 4.21 19.25
N PHE A 237 4.53 4.98 18.63
CA PHE A 237 5.66 4.39 17.87
C PHE A 237 6.89 4.17 18.76
N ARG A 238 7.23 2.91 19.05
CA ARG A 238 8.36 2.55 19.92
C ARG A 238 9.38 1.65 19.20
N TYR A 239 10.48 2.27 18.75
CA TYR A 239 11.61 1.56 18.14
C TYR A 239 12.74 1.21 19.09
N ARG A 240 12.85 1.88 20.23
CA ARG A 240 13.93 1.69 21.20
C ARG A 240 13.36 1.59 22.60
N ASP A 241 13.81 0.61 23.36
CA ASP A 241 13.64 0.60 24.81
C ASP A 241 14.75 1.41 25.49
N PRO A 242 14.45 2.48 26.24
CA PRO A 242 15.49 3.32 26.84
C PRO A 242 16.29 2.63 27.96
N LEU A 243 15.77 1.54 28.55
CA LEU A 243 16.44 0.86 29.66
C LEU A 243 17.46 -0.19 29.18
N THR A 244 17.03 -1.10 28.32
CA THR A 244 17.88 -2.16 27.75
C THR A 244 18.74 -1.66 26.59
N GLU A 245 18.43 -0.48 26.08
CA GLU A 245 18.89 0.09 24.80
C GLU A 245 18.56 -0.76 23.57
N GLY A 246 17.76 -1.82 23.73
CA GLY A 246 17.35 -2.73 22.67
C GLY A 246 16.39 -2.06 21.67
N TYR A 247 16.47 -2.50 20.42
CA TYR A 247 15.67 -2.01 19.32
C TYR A 247 14.60 -3.02 18.89
N SER A 248 13.42 -2.51 18.55
CA SER A 248 12.31 -3.30 18.00
C SER A 248 12.69 -3.84 16.61
N VAL A 249 12.44 -5.13 16.37
CA VAL A 249 12.78 -5.78 15.10
C VAL A 249 11.95 -5.17 13.97
N THR A 250 12.62 -4.49 13.04
CA THR A 250 11.97 -3.77 11.94
C THR A 250 11.83 -4.67 10.71
N PRO A 251 10.61 -5.03 10.28
CA PRO A 251 10.37 -5.83 9.07
C PRO A 251 10.64 -5.06 7.79
N ASN A 252 11.49 -5.62 6.93
CA ASN A 252 11.74 -5.12 5.58
C ASN A 252 11.26 -6.12 4.55
N PHE A 253 10.53 -5.70 3.53
CA PHE A 253 10.03 -6.62 2.51
C PHE A 253 10.19 -6.11 1.08
N PHE A 254 10.42 -7.04 0.15
CA PHE A 254 10.28 -6.78 -1.28
C PHE A 254 8.99 -7.41 -1.81
N VAL A 255 8.31 -6.70 -2.71
CA VAL A 255 7.19 -7.23 -3.48
C VAL A 255 7.56 -7.32 -4.96
N ARG A 256 7.54 -8.52 -5.54
CA ARG A 256 7.77 -8.78 -6.96
C ARG A 256 6.46 -9.12 -7.66
N GLY A 257 6.20 -8.52 -8.81
CA GLY A 257 5.07 -8.91 -9.65
C GLY A 257 5.39 -10.17 -10.46
N GLU A 258 4.69 -11.27 -10.19
CA GLU A 258 4.69 -12.46 -11.06
C GLU A 258 3.44 -12.52 -11.93
N VAL A 259 3.60 -12.92 -13.19
CA VAL A 259 2.50 -13.34 -14.06
C VAL A 259 2.60 -14.86 -14.16
N PRO A 260 1.65 -15.64 -13.61
CA PRO A 260 1.72 -17.09 -13.68
C PRO A 260 1.61 -17.59 -15.13
N ASP A 261 2.26 -18.72 -15.44
CA ASP A 261 2.13 -19.44 -16.73
C ASP A 261 0.72 -20.03 -17.00
N ARG A 262 -0.26 -19.71 -16.15
CA ARG A 262 -1.66 -20.16 -16.27
C ARG A 262 -2.46 -19.19 -17.12
N SER A 263 -3.66 -19.61 -17.53
CA SER A 263 -4.57 -18.76 -18.30
C SER A 263 -4.79 -17.40 -17.61
N PRO A 264 -4.74 -16.26 -18.32
CA PRO A 264 -5.06 -14.95 -17.75
C PRO A 264 -6.46 -14.84 -17.13
N CYS A 265 -7.35 -15.81 -17.39
CA CYS A 265 -8.66 -15.92 -16.78
C CYS A 265 -8.64 -16.51 -15.35
N ASP A 266 -7.61 -17.26 -14.99
CA ASP A 266 -7.51 -17.99 -13.72
C ASP A 266 -6.87 -17.12 -12.64
N ILE A 267 -7.56 -16.02 -12.29
CA ILE A 267 -7.16 -15.14 -11.19
C ILE A 267 -7.44 -15.86 -9.87
N PRO A 268 -6.42 -16.10 -9.01
CA PRO A 268 -6.59 -16.84 -7.76
C PRO A 268 -7.38 -16.05 -6.72
N ASP A 269 -7.81 -16.74 -5.66
CA ASP A 269 -8.30 -16.09 -4.43
C ASP A 269 -7.19 -15.32 -3.71
N VAL A 270 -7.56 -14.40 -2.81
CA VAL A 270 -6.63 -13.47 -2.15
C VAL A 270 -5.48 -14.18 -1.43
N GLU A 271 -5.75 -15.30 -0.77
CA GLU A 271 -4.77 -16.11 -0.03
C GLU A 271 -3.69 -16.72 -0.95
N ASN A 272 -4.05 -16.99 -2.21
CA ASN A 272 -3.16 -17.52 -3.24
C ASN A 272 -2.62 -16.42 -4.18
N SER A 273 -2.96 -15.15 -3.92
CA SER A 273 -2.50 -14.00 -4.70
C SER A 273 -1.15 -13.44 -4.22
N ILE A 274 -0.68 -13.85 -3.05
CA ILE A 274 0.58 -13.44 -2.44
C ILE A 274 1.29 -14.65 -1.83
N ARG A 275 2.57 -14.84 -2.15
CA ARG A 275 3.38 -15.97 -1.70
C ARG A 275 4.74 -15.47 -1.23
N LYS A 276 5.26 -16.03 -0.14
CA LYS A 276 6.66 -15.82 0.26
C LYS A 276 7.59 -16.55 -0.72
N ASP A 277 8.66 -15.91 -1.16
CA ASP A 277 9.69 -16.55 -1.97
C ASP A 277 10.50 -17.56 -1.14
N ASP A 278 10.95 -18.64 -1.79
CA ASP A 278 11.67 -19.72 -1.12
C ASP A 278 13.12 -19.36 -0.75
N ALA A 279 13.67 -18.23 -1.25
CA ALA A 279 15.06 -17.85 -0.96
C ALA A 279 15.25 -17.46 0.52
N ASP A 280 16.22 -18.10 1.15
CA ASP A 280 16.62 -17.83 2.52
C ASP A 280 17.44 -16.53 2.62
N MET A 281 16.74 -15.40 2.70
CA MET A 281 17.35 -14.07 2.85
C MET A 281 18.10 -13.86 4.18
N TRP A 282 18.15 -14.87 5.06
CA TRP A 282 18.90 -14.84 6.32
C TRP A 282 20.37 -14.46 6.14
N GLN A 283 21.05 -14.98 5.11
CA GLN A 283 22.46 -14.64 4.84
C GLN A 283 22.65 -13.22 4.28
N HIS A 284 21.57 -12.59 3.81
CA HIS A 284 21.55 -11.22 3.32
C HIS A 284 21.06 -10.22 4.39
N ARG A 285 20.85 -10.65 5.65
CA ARG A 285 20.48 -9.76 6.76
C ARG A 285 21.59 -8.75 7.05
N ASN A 286 21.22 -7.51 7.35
CA ASN A 286 22.16 -6.57 7.94
C ASN A 286 22.36 -6.95 9.41
N ARG A 287 23.60 -6.91 9.90
CA ARG A 287 23.93 -6.95 11.33
C ARG A 287 25.33 -6.37 11.55
N HIS A 288 25.52 -5.59 12.61
CA HIS A 288 26.86 -5.17 13.04
C HIS A 288 27.52 -6.21 13.95
N PHE A 289 26.71 -6.86 14.79
CA PHE A 289 27.14 -7.89 15.74
C PHE A 289 26.34 -9.16 15.53
N GLU A 290 26.99 -10.31 15.71
CA GLU A 290 26.30 -11.60 15.74
C GLU A 290 25.55 -11.79 17.06
N ASN A 291 24.50 -12.61 17.04
CA ASN A 291 23.72 -12.98 18.22
C ASN A 291 23.15 -11.76 18.98
N ARG A 292 22.60 -10.79 18.24
CA ARG A 292 21.91 -9.61 18.79
C ARG A 292 20.67 -9.28 17.96
N LEU A 293 19.52 -9.84 18.33
CA LEU A 293 18.26 -9.56 17.63
C LEU A 293 17.81 -8.10 17.79
N PHE A 294 17.93 -7.56 19.00
CA PHE A 294 17.48 -6.23 19.38
C PHE A 294 18.57 -5.17 19.20
N ASP A 295 19.42 -5.32 18.17
CA ASP A 295 20.39 -4.31 17.77
C ASP A 295 19.82 -3.45 16.65
N ARG A 296 20.06 -2.14 16.67
CA ARG A 296 19.59 -1.18 15.65
C ARG A 296 19.95 -1.62 14.23
N ASP A 297 21.12 -2.23 14.08
CA ASP A 297 21.67 -2.63 12.79
C ASP A 297 21.28 -4.06 12.38
N THR A 298 20.55 -4.81 13.23
CA THR A 298 19.98 -6.12 12.88
C THR A 298 18.68 -5.92 12.11
N LEU A 299 18.78 -5.95 10.78
CA LEU A 299 17.64 -5.75 9.88
C LEU A 299 17.33 -7.01 9.09
N LEU A 300 16.11 -7.49 9.24
CA LEU A 300 15.61 -8.71 8.58
C LEU A 300 14.85 -8.34 7.31
N LEU A 301 15.05 -9.13 6.27
CA LEU A 301 14.45 -8.96 4.95
C LEU A 301 13.69 -10.22 4.54
N GLN A 302 12.52 -10.06 3.90
CA GLN A 302 11.82 -11.13 3.20
C GLN A 302 11.36 -10.68 1.82
N VAL A 303 11.11 -11.64 0.92
CA VAL A 303 10.67 -11.39 -0.45
C VAL A 303 9.33 -12.07 -0.67
N TYR A 304 8.41 -11.38 -1.35
CA TYR A 304 7.09 -11.87 -1.67
C TYR A 304 6.80 -11.72 -3.15
N ASP A 305 6.28 -12.77 -3.76
CA ASP A 305 5.72 -12.75 -5.10
C ASP A 305 4.22 -12.47 -5.01
N VAL A 306 3.73 -11.53 -5.82
CA VAL A 306 2.31 -11.23 -5.96
C VAL A 306 1.84 -11.49 -7.38
N ASN A 307 0.67 -12.10 -7.50
CA ASN A 307 0.01 -12.28 -8.78
C ASN A 307 -0.37 -10.91 -9.36
N PHE A 308 0.31 -10.50 -10.43
CA PHE A 308 0.13 -9.19 -11.04
C PHE A 308 -1.29 -8.95 -11.55
N LEU A 309 -1.96 -9.97 -12.09
CA LEU A 309 -3.34 -9.85 -12.56
C LEU A 309 -4.33 -9.66 -11.40
N TYR A 310 -4.07 -10.29 -10.24
CA TYR A 310 -4.82 -10.02 -9.02
C TYR A 310 -4.60 -8.58 -8.54
N VAL A 311 -3.33 -8.13 -8.45
CA VAL A 311 -2.97 -6.76 -8.06
C VAL A 311 -3.68 -5.72 -8.95
N LEU A 312 -3.66 -5.91 -10.27
CA LEU A 312 -4.33 -5.03 -11.22
C LEU A 312 -5.86 -5.02 -11.03
N LYS A 313 -6.47 -6.18 -10.82
CA LYS A 313 -7.91 -6.34 -10.54
C LYS A 313 -8.30 -5.65 -9.23
N ALA A 314 -7.54 -5.84 -8.16
CA ALA A 314 -7.78 -5.23 -6.86
C ALA A 314 -7.61 -3.72 -6.89
N PHE A 315 -6.54 -3.21 -7.52
CA PHE A 315 -6.29 -1.79 -7.67
C PHE A 315 -7.42 -1.07 -8.43
N THR A 316 -7.83 -1.64 -9.57
CA THR A 316 -8.90 -1.09 -10.42
C THR A 316 -10.33 -1.35 -9.90
N ALA A 317 -10.48 -2.11 -8.82
CA ALA A 317 -11.79 -2.41 -8.23
C ALA A 317 -12.52 -1.12 -7.79
N LYS A 318 -13.81 -1.02 -8.18
CA LYS A 318 -14.66 0.12 -7.84
C LYS A 318 -15.04 0.17 -6.36
N SER A 319 -15.21 -0.99 -5.73
CA SER A 319 -15.40 -1.13 -4.27
C SER A 319 -14.04 -1.19 -3.56
N SER A 320 -13.96 -0.62 -2.36
CA SER A 320 -12.74 -0.67 -1.56
C SER A 320 -12.48 -2.05 -0.94
N GLY A 321 -13.52 -2.86 -0.71
CA GLY A 321 -13.43 -4.17 -0.04
C GLY A 321 -12.35 -5.11 -0.60
N MET A 322 -12.17 -5.22 -1.92
CA MET A 322 -11.10 -6.05 -2.49
C MET A 322 -9.68 -5.52 -2.21
N ARG A 323 -9.53 -4.18 -2.09
CA ARG A 323 -8.26 -3.57 -1.69
C ARG A 323 -8.01 -3.74 -0.20
N GLU A 324 -9.04 -3.58 0.62
CA GLU A 324 -8.98 -3.78 2.08
C GLU A 324 -8.69 -5.25 2.44
N GLU A 325 -9.33 -6.18 1.74
CA GLU A 325 -9.11 -7.63 1.89
C GLU A 325 -7.69 -8.04 1.48
N PHE A 326 -7.18 -7.55 0.34
CA PHE A 326 -5.79 -7.77 -0.05
C PHE A 326 -4.81 -7.12 0.94
N LYS A 327 -5.05 -5.87 1.36
CA LYS A 327 -4.23 -5.15 2.36
C LYS A 327 -4.12 -5.97 3.64
N ARG A 328 -5.25 -6.39 4.20
CA ARG A 328 -5.32 -7.20 5.42
C ARG A 328 -4.56 -8.52 5.24
N THR A 329 -4.87 -9.28 4.18
CA THR A 329 -4.27 -10.60 3.91
C THR A 329 -2.76 -10.49 3.70
N ALA A 330 -2.27 -9.49 2.97
CA ALA A 330 -0.86 -9.24 2.75
C ALA A 330 -0.12 -8.91 4.05
N ARG A 331 -0.65 -7.98 4.87
CA ARG A 331 -0.05 -7.59 6.16
C ARG A 331 0.00 -8.75 7.16
N GLU A 332 -1.10 -9.49 7.31
CA GLU A 332 -1.16 -10.71 8.14
C GLU A 332 -0.14 -11.75 7.66
N THR A 333 -0.06 -11.98 6.35
CA THR A 333 0.91 -12.89 5.73
C THR A 333 2.34 -12.45 6.00
N PHE A 334 2.66 -11.17 5.83
CA PHE A 334 4.01 -10.65 6.08
C PHE A 334 4.39 -10.80 7.55
N ARG A 335 3.52 -10.36 8.46
CA ARG A 335 3.71 -10.47 9.91
C ARG A 335 3.96 -11.92 10.33
N LYS A 336 3.08 -12.85 9.94
CA LYS A 336 3.21 -14.28 10.22
C LYS A 336 4.54 -14.86 9.70
N ASN A 337 4.92 -14.51 8.47
CA ASN A 337 6.17 -14.99 7.87
C ASN A 337 7.43 -14.44 8.54
N PHE A 338 7.38 -13.24 9.12
CA PHE A 338 8.44 -12.71 9.99
C PHE A 338 8.52 -13.44 11.33
N ILE A 339 7.38 -13.71 11.94
CA ILE A 339 7.27 -14.49 13.18
C ILE A 339 7.84 -15.90 12.99
N ASP A 340 7.48 -16.57 11.89
CA ASP A 340 8.02 -17.89 11.54
C ASP A 340 9.52 -17.86 11.27
N LEU A 341 10.07 -16.76 10.72
CA LEU A 341 11.52 -16.57 10.58
C LEU A 341 12.20 -16.39 11.95
N LEU A 342 11.61 -15.63 12.87
CA LEU A 342 12.15 -15.44 14.21
C LEU A 342 12.20 -16.77 14.97
N ASN A 343 11.12 -17.54 15.00
CA ASN A 343 11.07 -18.89 15.61
C ASN A 343 12.04 -19.89 14.96
N LYS A 344 12.37 -19.73 13.68
CA LYS A 344 13.34 -20.59 12.97
C LYS A 344 14.80 -20.22 13.25
N ARG A 345 15.07 -19.03 13.80
CA ARG A 345 16.44 -18.47 13.88
C ARG A 345 16.87 -18.09 15.28
N PHE A 346 15.92 -17.87 16.19
CA PHE A 346 16.17 -17.50 17.57
C PHE A 346 15.44 -18.45 18.52
N TYR A 347 16.02 -18.62 19.69
CA TYR A 347 15.29 -19.02 20.87
C TYR A 347 14.96 -17.77 21.68
N PHE A 348 13.75 -17.72 22.22
CA PHE A 348 13.28 -16.65 23.07
C PHE A 348 13.08 -17.16 24.49
N TRP A 349 13.55 -16.37 25.45
CA TRP A 349 13.29 -16.62 26.85
C TRP A 349 12.75 -15.38 27.54
N ILE A 350 11.82 -15.58 28.46
CA ILE A 350 11.39 -14.55 29.39
C ILE A 350 12.24 -14.66 30.66
N LEU A 351 12.93 -13.57 30.99
CA LEU A 351 13.74 -13.41 32.19
C LEU A 351 12.90 -12.67 33.23
N TRP A 352 12.36 -13.40 34.20
CA TRP A 352 11.72 -12.82 35.37
C TRP A 352 12.80 -12.50 36.41
N VAL A 353 13.04 -11.21 36.62
CA VAL A 353 14.11 -10.74 37.51
C VAL A 353 13.68 -10.94 38.96
N ARG A 354 14.51 -11.64 39.75
CA ARG A 354 14.31 -11.82 41.18
C ARG A 354 14.57 -10.50 41.92
N GLU A 355 13.94 -10.32 43.07
CA GLU A 355 14.22 -9.16 43.92
C GLU A 355 15.65 -9.26 44.48
N PRO A 356 16.55 -8.30 44.16
CA PRO A 356 17.91 -8.33 44.69
C PRO A 356 17.94 -7.90 46.16
N GLN A 357 19.00 -8.26 46.88
CA GLN A 357 19.20 -7.83 48.27
C GLN A 357 19.29 -6.29 48.42
N SER A 358 19.66 -5.59 47.35
CA SER A 358 19.61 -4.13 47.24
C SER A 358 19.51 -3.73 45.77
N CYS A 359 18.51 -2.92 45.44
CA CYS A 359 18.42 -2.26 44.12
C CYS A 359 19.32 -1.02 44.02
N ALA A 360 19.82 -0.44 45.12
CA ALA A 360 20.54 0.83 45.09
C ALA A 360 21.83 0.74 44.24
N PRO A 361 22.13 1.75 43.40
CA PRO A 361 21.49 3.07 43.28
C PRO A 361 20.30 3.16 42.30
N TYR A 362 19.81 2.04 41.77
CA TYR A 362 18.76 1.99 40.74
C TYR A 362 17.35 2.05 41.33
N THR A 363 16.38 2.40 40.49
CA THR A 363 14.97 2.64 40.86
C THR A 363 14.20 1.33 41.11
N ASN A 364 14.54 0.26 40.39
CA ASN A 364 13.87 -1.05 40.48
C ASN A 364 14.79 -2.21 40.07
N LYS A 365 14.34 -3.44 40.33
CA LYS A 365 15.06 -4.69 40.03
C LYS A 365 15.43 -4.86 38.56
N ILE A 366 14.56 -4.43 37.63
CA ILE A 366 14.77 -4.55 36.18
C ILE A 366 15.89 -3.61 35.73
N GLU A 367 15.91 -2.39 36.26
CA GLU A 367 16.96 -1.41 36.00
C GLU A 367 18.32 -1.88 36.54
N TRP A 368 18.33 -2.41 37.77
CA TRP A 368 19.53 -3.02 38.36
C TRP A 368 20.06 -4.19 37.50
N PHE A 369 19.20 -5.11 37.07
CA PHE A 369 19.59 -6.27 36.26
C PHE A 369 20.13 -5.86 34.88
N ALA A 370 19.41 -4.97 34.19
CA ALA A 370 19.81 -4.47 32.87
C ALA A 370 21.18 -3.77 32.93
N ASN A 371 21.42 -2.93 33.95
CA ASN A 371 22.72 -2.27 34.14
C ASN A 371 23.84 -3.25 34.53
N LYS A 372 23.58 -4.16 35.47
CA LYS A 372 24.56 -5.16 35.94
C LYS A 372 25.06 -6.05 34.79
N TYR A 373 24.15 -6.50 33.93
CA TYR A 373 24.45 -7.44 32.84
C TYR A 373 24.56 -6.78 31.46
N TYR A 374 24.54 -5.45 31.38
CA TYR A 374 24.56 -4.67 30.13
C TYR A 374 25.60 -5.18 29.13
N ARG A 375 26.86 -5.36 29.55
CA ARG A 375 27.95 -5.82 28.66
C ARG A 375 27.74 -7.21 28.07
N ALA A 376 27.06 -8.11 28.78
CA ALA A 376 26.78 -9.47 28.33
C ALA A 376 25.54 -9.53 27.43
N LEU A 377 24.53 -8.71 27.72
CA LEU A 377 23.18 -8.82 27.16
C LEU A 377 22.77 -7.67 26.21
N GLN A 378 23.61 -6.65 26.00
CA GLN A 378 23.35 -5.55 25.05
C GLN A 378 22.96 -6.10 23.67
N GLY A 379 21.85 -5.61 23.12
CA GLY A 379 21.25 -6.04 21.84
C GLY A 379 20.67 -7.47 21.85
N LYS A 380 20.74 -8.20 22.97
CA LYS A 380 20.11 -9.52 23.16
C LYS A 380 18.86 -9.45 24.01
N MET A 381 18.72 -8.42 24.83
CA MET A 381 17.53 -8.18 25.66
C MET A 381 16.65 -7.03 25.16
N PHE A 382 15.36 -7.10 25.47
CA PHE A 382 14.38 -6.04 25.26
C PHE A 382 13.28 -6.06 26.33
N ARG A 383 12.65 -4.92 26.61
CA ARG A 383 11.58 -4.78 27.61
C ARG A 383 10.25 -4.39 26.97
N GLN A 384 9.24 -5.26 27.07
CA GLN A 384 7.93 -5.04 26.43
C GLN A 384 7.28 -3.70 26.79
N ARG A 385 7.26 -3.33 28.07
CA ARG A 385 6.60 -2.12 28.57
C ARG A 385 7.39 -1.49 29.71
N ALA A 386 7.17 -0.20 29.97
CA ALA A 386 7.86 0.54 31.04
C ALA A 386 7.52 0.04 32.46
N ASP A 387 6.43 -0.70 32.62
CA ASP A 387 5.95 -1.34 33.84
C ASP A 387 6.22 -2.86 33.89
N ALA A 388 6.74 -3.47 32.81
CA ALA A 388 6.93 -4.91 32.73
C ALA A 388 7.99 -5.40 33.73
N ASP A 389 7.65 -6.44 34.50
CA ASP A 389 8.46 -7.05 35.57
C ASP A 389 9.41 -8.15 35.06
N TYR A 390 9.55 -8.26 33.74
CA TYR A 390 10.39 -9.21 33.04
C TYR A 390 11.07 -8.57 31.83
N LEU A 391 12.11 -9.23 31.33
CA LEU A 391 12.82 -8.92 30.09
C LEU A 391 12.68 -10.09 29.12
N ILE A 392 12.74 -9.83 27.82
CA ILE A 392 12.89 -10.90 26.82
C ILE A 392 14.34 -10.97 26.37
N LEU A 393 14.90 -12.17 26.37
CA LEU A 393 16.19 -12.53 25.83
C LEU A 393 15.98 -13.29 24.52
N ALA A 394 16.65 -12.87 23.45
CA ALA A 394 16.65 -13.59 22.17
C ALA A 394 18.09 -13.93 21.76
N LEU A 395 18.40 -15.21 21.56
CA LEU A 395 19.70 -15.70 21.09
C LEU A 395 19.55 -16.47 19.78
N GLU A 396 20.47 -16.29 18.83
CA GLU A 396 20.49 -17.08 17.58
C GLU A 396 20.61 -18.59 17.92
N GLN A 397 19.80 -19.46 17.31
CA GLN A 397 19.82 -20.91 17.59
C GLN A 397 21.21 -21.50 17.33
N ASP A 398 21.81 -21.11 16.20
CA ASP A 398 23.20 -21.43 15.84
C ASP A 398 24.20 -21.08 16.97
N PHE A 399 23.98 -20.00 17.73
CA PHE A 399 24.86 -19.60 18.84
C PHE A 399 24.69 -20.51 20.08
N VAL A 400 23.49 -21.02 20.31
CA VAL A 400 23.14 -21.82 21.50
C VAL A 400 23.50 -23.30 21.29
N GLU A 401 23.32 -23.80 20.07
CA GLU A 401 23.59 -25.19 19.69
C GLU A 401 25.05 -25.43 19.28
N SER A 402 25.74 -24.45 18.67
CA SER A 402 27.09 -24.65 18.14
C SER A 402 28.14 -24.89 19.24
N SER A 403 28.97 -25.92 19.04
CA SER A 403 30.12 -26.23 19.89
C SER A 403 31.20 -25.13 19.90
N ALA A 404 31.21 -24.23 18.92
CA ALA A 404 32.13 -23.10 18.88
C ALA A 404 31.75 -22.01 19.90
N THR A 405 30.46 -21.73 20.06
CA THR A 405 29.90 -20.67 20.91
C THR A 405 29.32 -21.20 22.23
N GLU A 406 29.23 -22.52 22.41
CA GLU A 406 28.76 -23.21 23.62
C GLU A 406 29.35 -22.64 24.92
N LYS A 407 30.64 -22.31 24.94
CA LYS A 407 31.31 -21.70 26.11
C LYS A 407 30.80 -20.29 26.41
N GLU A 408 30.46 -19.51 25.39
CA GLU A 408 29.92 -18.16 25.54
C GLU A 408 28.45 -18.21 26.00
N PHE A 409 27.66 -19.14 25.45
CA PHE A 409 26.30 -19.40 25.92
C PHE A 409 26.27 -19.80 27.40
N PHE A 410 27.07 -20.80 27.81
CA PHE A 410 27.13 -21.21 29.21
C PHE A 410 27.68 -20.12 30.13
N LYS A 411 28.62 -19.28 29.65
CA LYS A 411 29.07 -18.10 30.40
C LYS A 411 27.92 -17.12 30.64
N ILE A 412 27.11 -16.79 29.63
CA ILE A 412 25.94 -15.92 29.79
C ILE A 412 24.96 -16.52 30.81
N ARG A 413 24.62 -17.82 30.69
CA ARG A 413 23.78 -18.52 31.67
C ARG A 413 24.33 -18.40 33.09
N ASP A 414 25.60 -18.76 33.28
CA ASP A 414 26.21 -18.86 34.59
C ASP A 414 26.42 -17.48 35.24
N GLU A 415 26.52 -16.40 34.44
CA GLU A 415 26.51 -15.01 34.93
C GLU A 415 25.13 -14.58 35.47
N ILE A 416 24.02 -14.95 34.83
CA ILE A 416 22.67 -14.40 35.14
C ILE A 416 21.81 -15.26 36.07
N LYS A 417 22.04 -16.58 36.13
CA LYS A 417 21.15 -17.55 36.79
C LYS A 417 20.85 -17.35 38.29
N GLY A 418 21.69 -16.60 39.00
CA GLY A 418 21.43 -16.23 40.40
C GLY A 418 20.22 -15.29 40.53
N ASP A 419 20.05 -14.41 39.54
CA ASP A 419 19.25 -13.18 39.68
C ASP A 419 17.97 -13.17 38.84
N CYS A 420 17.71 -14.22 38.06
CA CYS A 420 16.49 -14.37 37.29
C CYS A 420 15.96 -15.81 37.30
N GLU A 421 14.67 -15.93 37.02
CA GLU A 421 14.00 -17.15 36.57
C GLU A 421 13.76 -17.07 35.07
N VAL A 422 13.83 -18.20 34.40
CA VAL A 422 13.92 -18.27 32.93
C VAL A 422 12.80 -19.15 32.40
N PHE A 423 12.13 -18.71 31.36
CA PHE A 423 11.00 -19.42 30.77
C PHE A 423 11.26 -19.49 29.27
N LEU A 424 11.33 -20.69 28.69
CA LEU A 424 11.40 -20.85 27.24
C LEU A 424 10.04 -20.48 26.62
N THR A 425 10.09 -19.77 25.49
CA THR A 425 8.90 -19.37 24.74
C THR A 425 9.20 -19.35 23.24
N ASP A 426 8.18 -19.57 22.43
CA ASP A 426 8.21 -19.16 21.03
C ASP A 426 7.99 -17.64 20.94
N ALA A 427 8.41 -17.01 19.85
CA ALA A 427 7.92 -15.67 19.51
C ALA A 427 6.39 -15.66 19.41
N LYS A 428 5.78 -16.76 18.92
CA LYS A 428 4.33 -16.92 18.77
C LYS A 428 3.57 -16.65 20.07
N ASP A 429 3.95 -17.33 21.14
CA ASP A 429 3.34 -17.19 22.46
C ASP A 429 3.55 -15.76 23.02
N ILE A 430 4.65 -15.08 22.65
CA ILE A 430 4.90 -13.66 22.99
C ILE A 430 3.91 -12.71 22.28
N PHE A 431 3.23 -13.13 21.20
CA PHE A 431 2.17 -12.32 20.56
C PHE A 431 0.81 -12.51 21.22
N ASP A 432 0.36 -13.76 21.30
CA ASP A 432 -1.07 -14.03 21.43
C ASP A 432 -1.56 -14.01 22.89
N GLU A 433 -0.65 -14.06 23.88
CA GLU A 433 -1.01 -14.04 25.30
C GLU A 433 -0.49 -12.80 26.06
N GLY A 434 -1.44 -12.03 26.60
CA GLY A 434 -1.17 -11.10 27.68
C GLY A 434 -1.03 -11.86 29.01
N GLU A 435 0.19 -11.83 29.57
CA GLU A 435 0.63 -12.47 30.82
C GLU A 435 0.99 -13.97 30.74
N PHE A 436 2.30 -14.23 30.71
CA PHE A 436 2.88 -15.55 30.99
C PHE A 436 2.65 -15.98 32.45
N GLN A 437 1.55 -16.70 32.70
CA GLN A 437 1.21 -17.24 34.03
C GLN A 437 1.52 -18.74 34.20
N ASP A 438 1.92 -19.46 33.16
CA ASP A 438 2.21 -20.91 33.24
C ASP A 438 3.49 -21.20 34.04
N GLU A 439 3.32 -21.65 35.29
CA GLU A 439 4.43 -22.07 36.15
C GLU A 439 5.13 -23.35 35.68
N SER A 440 4.52 -24.15 34.80
CA SER A 440 5.11 -25.40 34.33
C SER A 440 6.28 -25.21 33.36
N LYS A 441 6.36 -24.04 32.70
CA LYS A 441 7.47 -23.63 31.82
C LYS A 441 8.63 -22.94 32.58
N ARG A 442 8.62 -22.91 33.93
CA ARG A 442 9.64 -22.22 34.74
C ARG A 442 10.92 -23.05 34.93
N GLU A 443 12.02 -22.55 34.38
CA GLU A 443 13.37 -23.03 34.65
C GLU A 443 14.11 -22.14 35.65
N LYS A 444 14.97 -22.76 36.47
CA LYS A 444 15.82 -22.05 37.43
C LYS A 444 17.10 -21.48 36.83
N GLU A 445 17.51 -21.96 35.66
CA GLU A 445 18.69 -21.54 34.90
C GLU A 445 18.33 -21.54 33.40
N LEU A 446 19.06 -20.79 32.57
CA LEU A 446 18.87 -20.77 31.11
C LEU A 446 19.30 -22.11 30.47
N GLY A 447 18.34 -22.96 30.10
CA GLY A 447 18.57 -24.24 29.43
C GLY A 447 18.85 -24.17 27.93
N ARG A 448 19.27 -25.31 27.35
CA ARG A 448 19.02 -25.59 25.92
C ARG A 448 17.60 -26.17 25.80
N PRO A 449 16.80 -25.77 24.79
CA PRO A 449 15.48 -26.34 24.51
C PRO A 449 15.47 -27.86 24.27
#